data_AF-A0A0K2RT23-F1
#
_entry.id   AF-A0A0K2RT23-F1
#
_cell.length_a   1.000
_cell.length_b   1.000
_cell.length_c   1.000
_cell.angle_alpha   90.00
_cell.angle_beta   90.00
_cell.angle_gamma   90.00
#
_symmetry.space_group_name_H-M   'P 1'
#
loop_
_entity.id
_entity.type
_entity.pdbx_description
1 polymer ?
#
loop_
_entity_poly.entity_id
_entity_poly.type
_entity_poly.pdbx_seq_one_letter_code
_entity_poly.pdbx_strand_id
1 'polypeptide(L)' 'MTASATGDIAIPERPFTFGQLIAAQAAGDAQVLENHGRPVLRLHLTDRGAGVAQLQEIVAALAGQASALES' A
#
# COMPACT_ATOMS: atom_id res chain seq x y z
N MET A 1 -1.06 -2.11 1.41
CA MET A 1 -0.18 -0.94 1.21
C MET A 1 0.79 -0.87 2.38
N THR A 2 2.04 -0.45 2.17
CA THR A 2 3.00 -0.15 3.24
C THR A 2 3.57 1.26 3.08
N ALA A 3 4.28 1.75 4.10
CA ALA A 3 5.01 3.01 4.02
C ALA A 3 6.30 2.92 4.81
N SER A 4 7.33 3.66 4.39
CA SER A 4 8.56 3.83 5.17
C SER A 4 8.23 4.42 6.54
N ALA A 5 8.77 3.82 7.60
CA ALA A 5 8.69 4.36 8.94
C ALA A 5 9.89 5.30 9.17
N THR A 6 9.65 6.46 9.77
CA THR A 6 10.72 7.41 10.15
C THR A 6 11.70 6.80 11.17
N GLY A 7 11.28 5.76 11.90
CA GLY A 7 12.14 4.90 12.70
C GLY A 7 11.60 3.48 12.67
N ASP A 8 12.36 2.55 12.10
CA ASP A 8 12.01 1.14 12.13
C ASP A 8 12.39 0.54 13.49
N ILE A 9 11.41 -0.04 14.18
CA ILE A 9 11.56 -0.46 15.57
C ILE A 9 11.89 -1.96 15.61
N ALA A 10 12.98 -2.32 16.27
CA ALA A 10 13.33 -3.71 16.52
C ALA A 10 12.31 -4.37 17.47
N ILE A 11 11.97 -5.63 17.20
CA ILE A 11 11.13 -6.42 18.10
C ILE A 11 12.06 -7.20 19.03
N PRO A 12 11.92 -7.08 20.37
CA PRO A 12 12.75 -7.83 21.31
C PRO A 12 12.74 -9.33 20.99
N GLU A 13 13.92 -9.95 21.05
CA GLU A 13 14.12 -11.41 20.86
C GLU A 13 13.72 -11.94 19.47
N ARG A 14 13.45 -11.07 18.49
CA ARG A 14 13.13 -11.47 17.11
C ARG A 14 14.21 -11.00 16.14
N PRO A 15 14.54 -11.81 15.11
CA PRO A 15 15.55 -11.44 14.11
C PRO A 15 15.00 -10.49 13.04
N PHE A 16 13.95 -9.72 13.33
CA PHE A 16 13.32 -8.79 12.41
C PHE A 16 12.63 -7.63 13.13
N THR A 17 12.36 -6.55 12.40
CA THR A 17 11.73 -5.32 12.87
C THR A 17 10.22 -5.29 12.64
N PHE A 18 9.51 -4.32 13.23
CA PHE A 18 8.11 -4.07 12.91
C PHE A 18 7.91 -3.72 11.43
N GLY A 19 8.80 -2.94 10.82
CA GLY A 19 8.73 -2.61 9.39
C GLY A 19 8.82 -3.86 8.50
N GLN A 20 9.73 -4.77 8.82
CA GLN A 20 9.85 -6.06 8.13
C GLN A 20 8.62 -6.94 8.32
N LEU A 21 8.06 -6.98 9.54
CA LEU A 21 6.83 -7.72 9.82
C LEU A 21 5.64 -7.17 9.01
N ILE A 22 5.45 -5.85 8.99
CA ILE A 22 4.39 -5.18 8.23
C ILE A 22 4.54 -5.47 6.73
N ALA A 23 5.78 -5.42 6.20
CA ALA A 23 6.06 -5.73 4.81
C ALA A 23 5.72 -7.19 4.47
N ALA A 24 6.09 -8.13 5.35
CA ALA A 24 5.77 -9.55 5.19
C ALA A 24 4.26 -9.80 5.23
N GLN A 25 3.53 -9.19 6.16
CA GLN A 25 2.07 -9.31 6.25
C GLN A 25 1.39 -8.77 4.98
N ALA A 26 1.77 -7.58 4.52
CA ALA A 26 1.22 -7.00 3.30
C ALA A 26 1.52 -7.84 2.04
N ALA A 27 2.64 -8.57 2.01
CA ALA A 27 2.94 -9.53 0.95
C ALA A 27 2.03 -10.78 1.05
N GLY A 28 1.79 -11.29 2.27
CA GLY A 28 0.86 -12.40 2.50
C GLY A 28 -0.57 -12.08 2.08
N ASP A 29 -1.08 -10.89 2.43
CA ASP A 29 -2.42 -10.43 2.04
C ASP A 29 -2.57 -10.35 0.50
N ALA A 30 -1.54 -9.84 -0.18
CA ALA A 30 -1.51 -9.78 -1.64
C ALA A 30 -1.59 -11.19 -2.25
N GLN A 31 -0.79 -12.12 -1.74
CA GLN A 31 -0.79 -13.51 -2.21
C GLN A 31 -2.16 -14.19 -2.02
N VAL A 32 -2.86 -13.91 -0.91
CA VAL A 32 -4.23 -14.44 -0.68
C VAL A 32 -5.20 -13.92 -1.74
N LEU A 33 -5.14 -12.62 -2.07
CA LEU A 33 -6.00 -12.02 -3.08
C LEU A 33 -5.68 -12.55 -4.50
N GLU A 34 -4.39 -12.70 -4.83
CA GLU A 34 -3.93 -13.29 -6.09
C GLU A 34 -4.43 -14.73 -6.24
N ASN A 35 -4.35 -15.54 -5.18
CA ASN A 35 -4.85 -16.91 -5.17
C ASN A 35 -6.37 -16.99 -5.39
N HIS A 36 -7.11 -15.94 -5.04
CA HIS A 36 -8.55 -15.82 -5.31
C HIS A 36 -8.87 -15.20 -6.68
N GLY A 37 -7.87 -15.02 -7.55
CA GLY A 37 -8.04 -14.43 -8.89
C GLY A 37 -8.42 -12.95 -8.86
N ARG A 38 -8.15 -12.25 -7.76
CA ARG A 38 -8.45 -10.82 -7.62
C ARG A 38 -7.24 -10.03 -8.11
N PRO A 39 -7.42 -9.00 -8.96
CA PRO A 39 -6.31 -8.13 -9.35
C PRO A 39 -5.78 -7.38 -8.12
N VAL A 40 -4.45 -7.38 -7.96
CA VAL A 40 -3.78 -6.77 -6.81
C VAL A 40 -2.81 -5.68 -7.28
N LEU A 41 -2.94 -4.50 -6.70
CA LEU A 41 -1.95 -3.43 -6.78
C LEU A 41 -1.34 -3.21 -5.40
N ARG A 42 -0.03 -3.35 -5.29
CA ARG A 42 0.70 -3.10 -4.04
C ARG A 42 1.48 -1.79 -4.12
N LEU A 43 1.14 -0.86 -3.24
CA LEU A 43 1.80 0.44 -3.11
C LEU A 43 2.70 0.46 -1.87
N HIS A 44 3.89 1.03 -2.03
CA HIS A 44 4.83 1.36 -0.96
C HIS A 44 5.10 2.86 -0.98
N LEU A 45 4.73 3.57 0.08
CA LEU A 45 4.88 5.02 0.18
C LEU A 45 6.20 5.37 0.88
N THR A 46 7.09 6.09 0.22
CA THR A 46 8.36 6.55 0.81
C THR A 46 8.14 7.67 1.81
N ASP A 47 7.20 8.56 1.52
CA ASP A 47 6.60 9.50 2.47
C ASP A 47 5.10 9.21 2.55
N ARG A 48 4.61 8.94 3.76
CA ARG A 48 3.20 8.57 3.97
C ARG A 48 2.27 9.75 3.67
N GLY A 49 2.61 10.95 4.09
CA GLY A 49 1.75 12.12 3.95
C GLY A 49 1.61 12.54 2.49
N ALA A 50 2.75 12.76 1.83
CA ALA A 50 2.80 13.12 0.41
C ALA A 50 2.22 12.00 -0.47
N GLY A 51 2.54 10.74 -0.16
CA GLY A 51 2.05 9.59 -0.93
C GLY A 51 0.54 9.40 -0.85
N VAL A 52 -0.07 9.60 0.33
CA VAL A 52 -1.54 9.54 0.47
C VAL A 52 -2.21 10.70 -0.26
N ALA A 53 -1.67 11.92 -0.16
CA ALA A 53 -2.21 13.08 -0.88
C ALA A 53 -2.21 12.85 -2.40
N GLN A 54 -1.08 12.39 -2.95
CA GLN A 54 -0.97 12.07 -4.37
C GLN A 54 -1.96 10.98 -4.80
N LEU A 55 -2.15 9.94 -3.98
CA LEU A 55 -3.10 8.87 -4.29
C LEU A 55 -4.54 9.39 -4.33
N GLN A 56 -4.91 10.28 -3.41
CA GLN A 56 -6.23 10.90 -3.39
C GLN A 56 -6.49 11.73 -4.66
N GLU A 57 -5.51 12.52 -5.10
CA GLU A 57 -5.60 13.28 -6.35
C GLU A 57 -5.79 12.39 -7.57
N ILE A 58 -5.01 11.30 -7.67
CA ILE A 58 -5.11 10.34 -8.78
C ILE A 58 -6.50 9.68 -8.79
N VAL A 59 -7.00 9.23 -7.64
CA VAL A 59 -8.33 8.59 -7.56
C VAL A 59 -9.43 9.58 -7.95
N ALA A 60 -9.35 10.84 -7.48
CA ALA A 60 -10.31 11.87 -7.87
C ALA A 60 -10.28 12.15 -9.38
N ALA A 61 -9.09 12.23 -9.98
CA ALA A 61 -8.92 12.45 -11.42
C ALA A 61 -9.46 11.28 -12.25
N LEU A 62 -9.26 10.04 -11.81
CA LEU A 62 -9.79 8.85 -12.49
C LEU A 62 -11.31 8.77 -12.41
N ALA A 63 -11.89 9.10 -11.24
CA ALA A 63 -13.34 9.15 -11.08
C ALA A 63 -13.98 10.21 -12.02
N GLY A 64 -13.35 11.38 -12.15
CA GLY A 64 -13.80 12.41 -13.09
C GLY A 64 -13.72 11.98 -14.56
N GLN A 65 -12.68 11.23 -14.94
CA GLN A 65 -12.52 10.68 -16.31
C GLN A 65 -13.57 9.61 -16.63
N ALA A 66 -13.89 8.73 -15.66
CA ALA A 66 -14.92 7.72 -15.84
C ALA A 66 -16.28 8.37 -16.13
N SER A 67 -16.69 9.38 -15.35
CA SER A 67 -17.94 10.11 -15.57
C SER A 67 -18.00 10.81 -16.94
N ALA A 68 -16.86 11.27 -17.45
CA ALA A 68 -16.77 11.91 -18.76
C ALA A 68 -16.84 10.91 -19.93
N LEU A 69 -16.42 9.65 -19.74
CA LEU A 69 -16.53 8.58 -20.73
C LEU A 69 -17.94 7.97 -20.80
N GLU A 70 -18.72 8.11 -19.74
CA GLU A 70 -20.12 7.65 -19.66
C GLU A 70 -21.14 8.68 -20.19
N SER A 71 -20.69 9.90 -20.53
CA SER A 71 -21.49 11.00 -21.09
C SER A 71 -21.40 11.07 -22.61
#